data_AF-A0A8U0W7J8-F1
#
_entry.id   AF-A0A8U0W7J8-F1
#
_cell.length_a   1.000
_cell.length_b   1.000
_cell.length_c   1.000
_cell.angle_alpha   90.00
_cell.angle_beta   90.00
_cell.angle_gamma   90.00
#
_symmetry.space_group_name_H-M   'P 1'
#
loop_
_entity.id
_entity.type
_entity.pdbx_description
1 polymer ?
#
loop_
_entity_poly.entity_id
_entity_poly.type
_entity_poly.pdbx_seq_one_letter_code
_entity_poly.pdbx_strand_id
1 'polypeptide(L)'
;MPQTITKSCLSEHDQQVLNSVFNPLELTSSLAPRDINPDSSIPLVDNDDENCDVKILENSKLLELEGVKLAEAKNLDKALKMFNEALNLTPNRASIYNNRAQALRLAGRDEEALQDLNIAIEYADVQFKTKCHALCQRGVLYRKQDKLSDAKIDFEEAAKMGSQFARTQLVEINPFAALCNQMLREAFDKLK
;
A
#
# COMPACT_ATOMS: atom_id res chain seq x y z
N MET A 1 7.42 1.35 51.16
CA MET A 1 8.57 1.17 50.26
C MET A 1 8.03 0.88 48.87
N PRO A 2 8.37 1.65 47.82
CA PRO A 2 7.86 1.39 46.47
C PRO A 2 8.50 0.10 45.95
N GLN A 3 7.66 -0.87 45.57
CA GLN A 3 8.12 -2.10 44.94
C GLN A 3 8.56 -1.78 43.51
N THR A 4 9.85 -1.92 43.24
CA THR A 4 10.40 -1.79 41.88
C THR A 4 9.89 -2.95 41.06
N ILE A 5 8.90 -2.71 40.18
CA ILE A 5 8.39 -3.71 39.25
C ILE A 5 9.49 -3.97 38.21
N THR A 6 10.27 -5.03 38.40
CA THR A 6 11.25 -5.50 37.43
C THR A 6 10.58 -6.43 36.42
N LYS A 7 11.05 -6.44 35.16
CA LYS A 7 10.50 -7.26 34.05
C LYS A 7 10.27 -8.74 34.42
N SER A 8 11.04 -9.26 35.38
CA SER A 8 10.95 -10.62 35.92
C SER A 8 9.65 -10.96 36.66
N CYS A 9 8.82 -9.99 37.03
CA CYS A 9 7.59 -10.21 37.81
C CYS A 9 6.33 -10.37 36.94
N LEU A 10 6.45 -10.24 35.61
CA LEU A 10 5.34 -10.30 34.67
C LEU A 10 5.22 -11.70 34.07
N SER A 11 4.00 -12.13 33.76
CA SER A 11 3.79 -13.37 33.01
C SER A 11 4.43 -13.27 31.62
N GLU A 12 4.78 -14.39 30.98
CA GLU A 12 5.32 -14.38 29.61
C GLU A 12 4.41 -13.64 28.63
N HIS A 13 3.09 -13.77 28.81
CA HIS A 13 2.10 -13.06 28.01
C HIS A 13 2.17 -11.54 28.23
N ASP A 14 2.24 -11.08 29.48
CA ASP A 14 2.29 -9.65 29.80
C ASP A 14 3.61 -9.01 29.37
N GLN A 15 4.73 -9.75 29.45
CA GLN A 15 6.01 -9.29 28.92
C GLN A 15 5.96 -9.13 27.40
N GLN A 16 5.27 -10.03 26.70
CA GLN A 16 5.09 -9.96 25.24
C GLN A 16 4.20 -8.79 24.84
N VAL A 17 3.11 -8.54 25.56
CA VAL A 17 2.24 -7.37 25.34
C VAL A 17 2.99 -6.06 25.61
N LEU A 18 3.79 -5.99 26.68
CA LEU A 18 4.61 -4.80 26.95
C LEU A 18 5.70 -4.61 25.88
N ASN A 19 6.36 -5.67 25.43
CA ASN A 19 7.36 -5.57 24.38
C ASN A 19 6.75 -5.18 23.02
N SER A 20 5.51 -5.58 22.70
CA SER A 20 4.84 -5.15 21.47
C SER A 20 4.38 -3.69 21.49
N VAL A 21 4.10 -3.14 22.67
CA VAL A 21 3.83 -1.71 22.87
C VAL A 21 5.09 -0.85 22.70
N PHE A 22 6.26 -1.34 23.10
CA PHE A 22 7.51 -0.57 23.09
C PHE A 22 8.44 -0.83 21.90
N ASN A 23 8.36 -2.00 21.25
CA ASN A 23 9.13 -2.36 20.06
C ASN A 23 8.21 -2.89 18.94
N PRO A 24 7.48 -2.01 18.25
CA PRO A 24 6.53 -2.40 17.20
C PRO A 24 7.17 -3.06 15.96
N LEU A 25 8.51 -3.11 15.90
CA LEU A 25 9.29 -3.65 14.78
C LEU A 25 9.94 -5.02 15.07
N GLU A 26 9.88 -5.55 16.30
CA GLU A 26 10.39 -6.90 16.65
C GLU A 26 9.28 -7.98 16.65
N LEU A 27 8.29 -7.85 15.76
CA LEU A 27 7.37 -8.94 15.41
C LEU A 27 7.81 -9.58 14.10
N THR A 28 9.08 -9.97 14.03
CA THR A 28 9.64 -10.78 12.95
C THR A 28 10.28 -12.03 13.54
N SER A 29 9.50 -12.93 14.16
CA SER A 29 9.75 -14.39 14.05
C SER A 29 8.89 -15.27 14.96
N SER A 30 8.52 -14.89 16.18
CA SER A 30 8.02 -15.90 17.14
C SER A 30 6.52 -15.85 17.51
N LEU A 31 5.78 -14.79 17.17
CA LEU A 31 4.36 -14.64 17.55
C LEU A 31 3.47 -14.04 16.45
N ALA A 32 3.87 -14.18 15.18
CA ALA A 32 2.87 -14.09 14.12
C ALA A 32 1.78 -15.15 14.44
N PRO A 33 0.48 -14.80 14.43
CA PRO A 33 -0.57 -15.82 14.31
C PRO A 33 -0.13 -16.78 13.20
N ARG A 34 -0.13 -18.09 13.47
CA ARG A 34 0.40 -19.13 12.55
C ARG A 34 -0.22 -19.10 11.15
N ASP A 35 -1.23 -18.27 10.93
CA ASP A 35 -1.94 -18.09 9.67
C ASP A 35 -1.55 -16.82 8.88
N ILE A 36 -0.66 -15.97 9.42
CA ILE A 36 -0.09 -14.84 8.66
C ILE A 36 1.40 -15.09 8.52
N ASN A 37 1.75 -15.88 7.51
CA ASN A 37 3.12 -16.09 7.11
C ASN A 37 3.75 -14.72 6.75
N PRO A 38 4.71 -14.20 7.55
CA PRO A 38 5.40 -12.95 7.21
C PRO A 38 6.32 -13.13 5.99
N ASP A 39 6.49 -14.37 5.56
CA ASP A 39 7.23 -14.82 4.39
C ASP A 39 6.29 -15.54 3.39
N SER A 40 4.96 -15.27 3.40
CA SER A 40 4.17 -15.53 2.20
C SER A 40 4.48 -14.48 1.16
N SER A 41 5.70 -14.52 0.63
CA SER A 41 5.92 -14.20 -0.77
C SER A 41 5.24 -15.29 -1.61
N ILE A 42 3.92 -15.46 -1.46
CA ILE A 42 3.12 -15.90 -2.59
C ILE A 42 3.26 -14.72 -3.54
N PRO A 43 3.95 -14.86 -4.67
CA PRO A 43 3.98 -13.79 -5.64
C PRO A 43 2.52 -13.50 -5.95
N LEU A 44 2.06 -12.29 -5.66
CA LEU A 44 0.74 -11.86 -6.11
C LEU A 44 0.86 -11.80 -7.64
N VAL A 45 0.46 -12.88 -8.31
CA VAL A 45 0.41 -12.95 -9.76
C VAL A 45 -1.03 -12.71 -10.12
N ASP A 46 -1.27 -11.63 -10.86
CA ASP A 46 -2.57 -11.42 -11.47
C ASP A 46 -2.68 -12.39 -12.64
N ASN A 47 -3.69 -13.27 -12.62
CA ASN A 47 -4.06 -14.04 -13.80
C ASN A 47 -4.81 -13.13 -14.75
N ASP A 48 -4.52 -13.25 -16.05
CA ASP A 48 -5.27 -12.50 -17.06
C ASP A 48 -6.71 -13.01 -17.16
N ASP A 49 -7.66 -12.11 -17.42
CA ASP A 49 -9.03 -12.49 -17.75
C ASP A 49 -9.06 -13.34 -19.03
N GLU A 50 -9.63 -14.56 -18.92
CA GLU A 50 -9.63 -15.58 -19.98
C GLU A 50 -10.50 -15.26 -21.21
N ASN A 51 -11.16 -14.08 -21.27
CA ASN A 51 -12.24 -13.80 -22.22
C ASN A 51 -11.95 -12.70 -23.27
N CYS A 52 -10.69 -12.45 -23.63
CA CYS A 52 -10.31 -11.47 -24.66
C CYS A 52 -9.61 -12.14 -25.84
N ASP A 53 -9.83 -11.61 -27.06
CA ASP A 53 -9.04 -11.98 -28.24
C ASP A 53 -7.56 -11.81 -27.91
N VAL A 54 -6.82 -12.93 -27.92
CA VAL A 54 -5.41 -13.02 -27.45
C VAL A 54 -4.54 -11.92 -28.06
N LYS A 55 -4.77 -11.57 -29.34
CA LYS A 55 -4.03 -10.53 -30.06
C LYS A 55 -4.34 -9.10 -29.57
N ILE A 56 -5.59 -8.81 -29.19
CA ILE A 56 -5.97 -7.52 -28.62
C ILE A 56 -5.33 -7.37 -27.24
N LEU A 57 -5.37 -8.44 -26.43
CA LEU A 57 -4.75 -8.48 -25.11
C LEU A 57 -3.23 -8.29 -25.21
N GLU A 58 -2.56 -8.96 -26.15
CA GLU A 58 -1.11 -8.81 -26.37
C GLU A 58 -0.74 -7.38 -26.76
N ASN A 59 -1.47 -6.77 -27.70
CA ASN A 59 -1.25 -5.38 -28.09
C ASN A 59 -1.47 -4.40 -26.91
N SER A 60 -2.53 -4.62 -26.13
CA SER A 60 -2.79 -3.83 -24.92
C SER A 60 -1.65 -3.93 -23.90
N LYS A 61 -1.12 -5.13 -23.67
CA LYS A 61 0.05 -5.36 -22.79
C LYS A 61 1.30 -4.64 -23.28
N LEU A 62 1.55 -4.61 -24.58
CA LEU A 62 2.69 -3.89 -25.15
C LEU A 62 2.58 -2.38 -24.92
N LEU A 63 1.39 -1.80 -25.18
CA LEU A 63 1.13 -0.39 -24.92
C LEU A 63 1.24 -0.04 -23.44
N GLU A 64 0.72 -0.89 -22.55
CA GLU A 64 0.86 -0.73 -21.10
C GLU A 64 2.35 -0.72 -20.69
N LEU A 65 3.13 -1.69 -21.17
CA LEU A 65 4.56 -1.79 -20.87
C LEU A 65 5.34 -0.58 -21.40
N GLU A 66 5.00 -0.09 -22.59
CA GLU A 66 5.59 1.14 -23.14
C GLU A 66 5.24 2.36 -22.29
N GLY A 67 3.96 2.48 -21.87
CA GLY A 67 3.51 3.53 -20.96
C GLY A 67 4.28 3.53 -19.64
N VAL A 68 4.53 2.37 -19.03
CA VAL A 68 5.33 2.25 -17.81
C VAL A 68 6.76 2.73 -18.04
N LYS A 69 7.43 2.27 -19.12
CA LYS A 69 8.81 2.71 -19.45
C LYS A 69 8.89 4.23 -19.66
N LEU A 70 7.89 4.83 -20.30
CA LEU A 70 7.82 6.28 -20.50
C LEU A 70 7.62 7.02 -19.18
N ALA A 71 6.78 6.50 -18.28
CA ALA A 71 6.56 7.06 -16.96
C ALA A 71 7.84 7.02 -16.09
N GLU A 72 8.57 5.91 -16.13
CA GLU A 72 9.89 5.77 -15.48
C GLU A 72 10.92 6.77 -16.03
N ALA A 73 10.90 7.00 -17.34
CA ALA A 73 11.69 8.04 -18.01
C ALA A 73 11.19 9.48 -17.75
N LYS A 74 10.18 9.67 -16.87
CA LYS A 74 9.53 10.95 -16.55
C LYS A 74 8.84 11.62 -17.75
N ASN A 75 8.59 10.89 -18.83
CA ASN A 75 7.85 11.39 -19.98
C ASN A 75 6.34 11.13 -19.80
N LEU A 76 5.76 11.84 -18.83
CA LEU A 76 4.41 11.57 -18.34
C LEU A 76 3.34 11.76 -19.42
N ASP A 77 3.44 12.79 -20.26
CA ASP A 77 2.45 13.04 -21.32
C ASP A 77 2.38 11.90 -22.34
N LYS A 78 3.53 11.33 -22.73
CA LYS A 78 3.56 10.18 -23.63
C LYS A 78 3.09 8.92 -22.92
N ALA A 79 3.45 8.72 -21.66
CA ALA A 79 2.97 7.60 -20.86
C ALA A 79 1.43 7.58 -20.79
N LEU A 80 0.81 8.72 -20.50
CA LEU A 80 -0.65 8.86 -20.44
C LEU A 80 -1.33 8.56 -21.79
N LYS A 81 -0.70 8.94 -22.91
CA LYS A 81 -1.20 8.56 -24.25
C LYS A 81 -1.20 7.05 -24.45
N MET A 82 -0.10 6.37 -24.11
CA MET A 82 -0.02 4.90 -24.23
C MET A 82 -1.04 4.19 -23.34
N PHE A 83 -1.25 4.66 -22.12
CA PHE A 83 -2.29 4.10 -21.25
C PHE A 83 -3.71 4.33 -21.81
N ASN A 84 -4.00 5.50 -22.38
CA ASN A 84 -5.28 5.75 -23.03
C ASN A 84 -5.51 4.83 -24.23
N GLU A 85 -4.48 4.61 -25.07
CA GLU A 85 -4.56 3.68 -26.19
C GLU A 85 -4.77 2.24 -25.71
N ALA A 86 -4.07 1.82 -24.66
CA ALA A 86 -4.23 0.49 -24.06
C ALA A 86 -5.64 0.29 -23.48
N LEU A 87 -6.22 1.31 -22.84
CA LEU A 87 -7.60 1.27 -22.34
C LEU A 87 -8.65 1.25 -23.44
N ASN A 88 -8.38 1.86 -24.61
CA ASN A 88 -9.28 1.72 -25.76
C ASN A 88 -9.36 0.27 -26.28
N LEU A 89 -8.29 -0.51 -26.10
CA LEU A 89 -8.25 -1.93 -26.47
C LEU A 89 -8.87 -2.82 -25.38
N THR A 90 -8.54 -2.56 -24.12
CA THR A 90 -9.01 -3.34 -22.97
C THR A 90 -9.54 -2.41 -21.88
N PRO A 91 -10.81 -1.98 -21.97
CA PRO A 91 -11.36 -0.95 -21.09
C PRO A 91 -11.56 -1.40 -19.65
N ASN A 92 -11.57 -2.72 -19.38
CA ASN A 92 -11.83 -3.29 -18.07
C ASN A 92 -10.54 -3.75 -17.37
N ARG A 93 -9.36 -3.37 -17.87
CA ARG A 93 -8.09 -3.87 -17.36
C ARG A 93 -7.56 -3.01 -16.23
N ALA A 94 -7.78 -3.47 -14.99
CA ALA A 94 -7.45 -2.75 -13.77
C ALA A 94 -5.98 -2.30 -13.70
N SER A 95 -5.04 -3.11 -14.19
CA SER A 95 -3.60 -2.80 -14.13
C SER A 95 -3.25 -1.50 -14.85
N ILE A 96 -3.92 -1.23 -15.98
CA ILE A 96 -3.68 -0.02 -16.78
C ILE A 96 -4.19 1.21 -16.04
N TYR A 97 -5.37 1.14 -15.42
CA TYR A 97 -5.87 2.24 -14.58
C TYR A 97 -4.94 2.52 -13.39
N ASN A 98 -4.44 1.49 -12.70
CA ASN A 98 -3.47 1.67 -11.61
C ASN A 98 -2.18 2.35 -12.09
N ASN A 99 -1.67 1.98 -13.26
CA ASN A 99 -0.45 2.56 -13.85
C ASN A 99 -0.69 4.00 -14.33
N ARG A 100 -1.83 4.26 -14.96
CA ARG A 100 -2.23 5.61 -15.39
C ARG A 100 -2.41 6.54 -14.20
N ALA A 101 -3.05 6.07 -13.12
CA ALA A 101 -3.15 6.80 -11.87
C ALA A 101 -1.78 7.19 -11.31
N GLN A 102 -0.80 6.27 -11.33
CA GLN A 102 0.56 6.58 -10.88
C GLN A 102 1.18 7.71 -11.71
N ALA A 103 1.07 7.65 -13.03
CA ALA A 103 1.56 8.71 -13.91
C ALA A 103 0.84 10.05 -13.68
N LEU A 104 -0.48 10.04 -13.47
CA LEU A 104 -1.27 11.22 -13.15
C LEU A 104 -0.82 11.87 -11.83
N ARG A 105 -0.57 11.07 -10.78
CA ARG A 105 -0.02 11.55 -9.50
C ARG A 105 1.34 12.22 -9.67
N LEU A 106 2.22 11.62 -10.48
CA LEU A 106 3.53 12.20 -10.79
C LEU A 106 3.39 13.52 -11.58
N ALA A 107 2.32 13.67 -12.35
CA ALA A 107 1.99 14.90 -13.07
C ALA A 107 1.22 15.93 -12.19
N GLY A 108 0.94 15.61 -10.93
CA GLY A 108 0.18 16.47 -10.01
C GLY A 108 -1.34 16.50 -10.25
N ARG A 109 -1.88 15.56 -11.03
CA ARG A 109 -3.30 15.44 -11.38
C ARG A 109 -3.98 14.43 -10.43
N ASP A 110 -4.05 14.80 -9.16
CA ASP A 110 -4.45 13.88 -8.08
C ASP A 110 -5.93 13.46 -8.15
N GLU A 111 -6.83 14.35 -8.57
CA GLU A 111 -8.26 14.05 -8.69
C GLU A 111 -8.54 13.00 -9.77
N GLU A 112 -7.88 13.12 -10.92
CA GLU A 112 -7.98 12.14 -12.01
C GLU A 112 -7.35 10.81 -11.61
N ALA A 113 -6.23 10.85 -10.87
CA ALA A 113 -5.64 9.64 -10.31
C ALA A 113 -6.59 8.93 -9.34
N LEU A 114 -7.32 9.66 -8.49
CA LEU A 114 -8.32 9.04 -7.60
C LEU A 114 -9.44 8.35 -8.38
N GLN A 115 -9.90 8.94 -9.47
CA GLN A 115 -10.92 8.33 -10.35
C GLN A 115 -10.40 7.01 -10.94
N ASP A 116 -9.19 7.02 -11.49
CA ASP A 116 -8.56 5.81 -12.03
C ASP A 116 -8.35 4.72 -10.98
N LEU A 117 -7.95 5.08 -9.75
CA LEU A 117 -7.76 4.12 -8.68
C LEU A 117 -9.08 3.47 -8.23
N ASN A 118 -10.18 4.23 -8.23
CA ASN A 118 -11.50 3.67 -7.94
C ASN A 118 -11.89 2.63 -8.99
N ILE A 119 -11.69 2.96 -10.27
CA ILE A 119 -11.98 2.05 -11.39
C ILE A 119 -11.07 0.81 -11.33
N ALA A 120 -9.78 0.99 -11.01
CA ALA A 120 -8.84 -0.12 -10.87
C ALA A 120 -9.28 -1.09 -9.76
N ILE A 121 -9.76 -0.58 -8.62
CA ILE A 121 -10.24 -1.41 -7.50
C ILE A 121 -11.54 -2.14 -7.89
N GLU A 122 -12.43 -1.51 -8.65
CA GLU A 122 -13.68 -2.10 -9.13
C GLU A 122 -13.43 -3.24 -10.11
N TYR A 123 -12.52 -3.07 -11.07
CA TYR A 123 -12.22 -4.09 -12.08
C TYR A 123 -11.22 -5.16 -11.62
N ALA A 124 -10.57 -4.99 -10.49
CA ALA A 124 -9.57 -5.95 -9.99
C ALA A 124 -10.19 -7.12 -9.20
N ASP A 125 -11.29 -7.70 -9.69
CA ASP A 125 -12.01 -8.79 -9.00
C ASP A 125 -11.13 -10.04 -8.81
N VAL A 126 -10.34 -10.39 -9.83
CA VAL A 126 -9.37 -11.50 -9.80
C VAL A 126 -7.91 -11.04 -9.69
N GLN A 127 -7.65 -9.74 -9.81
CA GLN A 127 -6.30 -9.15 -9.86
C GLN A 127 -5.86 -8.66 -8.48
N PHE A 128 -5.59 -9.62 -7.57
CA PHE A 128 -5.25 -9.33 -6.17
C PHE A 128 -4.05 -8.37 -6.02
N LYS A 129 -3.03 -8.46 -6.87
CA LYS A 129 -1.87 -7.55 -6.81
C LYS A 129 -2.27 -6.15 -7.20
N THR A 130 -2.95 -6.02 -8.33
CA THR A 130 -3.40 -4.73 -8.85
C THR A 130 -4.32 -4.03 -7.85
N LYS A 131 -5.30 -4.75 -7.27
CA LYS A 131 -6.19 -4.21 -6.24
C LYS A 131 -5.40 -3.72 -5.02
N CYS A 132 -4.45 -4.53 -4.54
CA CYS A 132 -3.59 -4.18 -3.41
C CYS A 132 -2.78 -2.91 -3.67
N HIS A 133 -2.18 -2.78 -4.85
CA HIS A 133 -1.44 -1.59 -5.26
C HIS A 133 -2.35 -0.37 -5.38
N ALA A 134 -3.53 -0.51 -5.99
CA ALA A 134 -4.47 0.59 -6.17
C ALA A 134 -4.96 1.14 -4.82
N LEU A 135 -5.31 0.25 -3.87
CA LEU A 135 -5.64 0.63 -2.48
C LEU A 135 -4.49 1.39 -1.81
N CYS A 136 -3.24 0.91 -1.94
CA CYS A 136 -2.09 1.61 -1.38
C CYS A 136 -1.91 3.01 -1.98
N GLN A 137 -2.06 3.15 -3.30
CA GLN A 137 -1.93 4.45 -3.97
C GLN A 137 -3.05 5.41 -3.57
N ARG A 138 -4.28 4.93 -3.44
CA ARG A 138 -5.45 5.73 -3.04
C ARG A 138 -5.32 6.20 -1.60
N GLY A 139 -4.89 5.31 -0.70
CA GLY A 139 -4.59 5.66 0.69
C GLY A 139 -3.52 6.76 0.83
N VAL A 140 -2.48 6.73 -0.01
CA VAL A 140 -1.47 7.81 -0.04
C VAL A 140 -2.07 9.15 -0.47
N LEU A 141 -2.96 9.14 -1.47
CA LEU A 141 -3.65 10.36 -1.91
C LEU A 141 -4.62 10.90 -0.86
N TYR A 142 -5.39 10.04 -0.21
CA TYR A 142 -6.25 10.46 0.90
C TYR A 142 -5.44 11.05 2.05
N ARG A 143 -4.29 10.49 2.37
CA ARG A 143 -3.39 11.07 3.37
C ARG A 143 -2.87 12.45 2.96
N LYS A 144 -2.54 12.65 1.67
CA LYS A 144 -2.14 13.96 1.13
C LYS A 144 -3.27 15.00 1.24
N GLN A 145 -4.53 14.55 1.21
CA GLN A 145 -5.73 15.38 1.36
C GLN A 145 -6.22 15.50 2.81
N ASP A 146 -5.42 15.10 3.81
CA ASP A 146 -5.79 15.05 5.22
C ASP A 146 -7.01 14.15 5.57
N LYS A 147 -7.43 13.29 4.63
CA LYS A 147 -8.50 12.30 4.81
C LYS A 147 -7.95 11.02 5.45
N LEU A 148 -7.45 11.13 6.68
CA LEU A 148 -6.77 10.04 7.37
C LEU A 148 -7.67 8.82 7.62
N SER A 149 -8.98 9.04 7.85
CA SER A 149 -9.95 7.96 8.03
C SER A 149 -10.07 7.09 6.79
N ASP A 150 -10.22 7.71 5.61
CA ASP A 150 -10.33 7.00 4.33
C ASP A 150 -9.01 6.31 3.98
N ALA A 151 -7.88 6.99 4.21
CA ALA A 151 -6.56 6.42 4.02
C ALA A 151 -6.35 5.15 4.86
N LYS A 152 -6.79 5.19 6.13
CA LYS A 152 -6.68 4.05 7.05
C LYS A 152 -7.47 2.84 6.53
N ILE A 153 -8.69 3.04 6.04
CA ILE A 153 -9.52 1.96 5.48
C ILE A 153 -8.80 1.26 4.33
N ASP A 154 -8.27 2.04 3.38
CA ASP A 154 -7.54 1.51 2.22
C ASP A 154 -6.28 0.74 2.62
N PHE A 155 -5.51 1.28 3.58
CA PHE A 155 -4.32 0.59 4.07
C PHE A 155 -4.65 -0.67 4.89
N GLU A 156 -5.74 -0.69 5.65
CA GLU A 156 -6.19 -1.89 6.35
C GLU A 156 -6.57 -3.00 5.37
N GLU A 157 -7.29 -2.68 4.29
CA GLU A 157 -7.63 -3.65 3.26
C GLU A 157 -6.36 -4.16 2.55
N ALA A 158 -5.47 -3.26 2.11
CA ALA A 158 -4.22 -3.66 1.47
C ALA A 158 -3.30 -4.47 2.40
N ALA A 159 -3.27 -4.18 3.70
CA ALA A 159 -2.49 -4.93 4.69
C ALA A 159 -3.02 -6.36 4.90
N LYS A 160 -4.36 -6.55 4.87
CA LYS A 160 -4.99 -7.88 4.89
C LYS A 160 -4.61 -8.69 3.66
N MET A 161 -4.41 -8.04 2.51
CA MET A 161 -3.91 -8.66 1.28
C MET A 161 -2.39 -8.91 1.29
N GLY A 162 -1.68 -8.57 2.37
CA GLY A 162 -0.25 -8.84 2.53
C GLY A 162 0.68 -7.64 2.24
N SER A 163 0.15 -6.44 1.98
CA SER A 163 1.01 -5.26 1.73
C SER A 163 1.79 -4.84 2.97
N GLN A 164 3.11 -5.03 2.94
CA GLN A 164 4.01 -4.53 3.99
C GLN A 164 4.07 -2.99 4.00
N PHE A 165 3.96 -2.36 2.83
CA PHE A 165 3.84 -0.90 2.72
C PHE A 165 2.63 -0.40 3.50
N ALA A 166 1.45 -0.98 3.28
CA ALA A 166 0.23 -0.57 3.94
C ALA A 166 0.29 -0.75 5.47
N ARG A 167 0.86 -1.86 5.96
CA ARG A 167 1.11 -2.07 7.39
C ARG A 167 1.97 -0.96 8.00
N THR A 168 3.01 -0.54 7.30
CA THR A 168 3.88 0.56 7.74
C THR A 168 3.11 1.87 7.81
N GLN A 169 2.30 2.16 6.78
CA GLN A 169 1.47 3.37 6.74
C GLN A 169 0.43 3.43 7.87
N LEU A 170 -0.14 2.29 8.27
CA LEU A 170 -1.07 2.23 9.42
C LEU A 170 -0.41 2.59 10.74
N VAL A 171 0.86 2.21 10.94
CA VAL A 171 1.63 2.60 12.12
C VAL A 171 1.88 4.11 12.11
N GLU A 172 2.20 4.69 10.96
CA GLU A 172 2.39 6.15 10.82
C GLU A 172 1.11 6.94 11.08
N ILE A 173 -0.05 6.42 10.66
CA ILE A 173 -1.36 7.05 10.87
C ILE A 173 -1.82 6.91 12.34
N ASN A 174 -1.26 5.98 13.11
CA ASN A 174 -1.65 5.77 14.50
C ASN A 174 -1.29 7.01 15.36
N PRO A 175 -2.29 7.70 15.94
CA PRO A 175 -2.06 8.93 16.69
C PRO A 175 -1.19 8.72 17.93
N PHE A 176 -1.19 7.52 18.52
CA PHE A 176 -0.34 7.20 19.67
C PHE A 176 1.13 7.06 19.26
N ALA A 177 1.41 6.49 18.07
CA ALA A 177 2.77 6.39 17.56
C ALA A 177 3.36 7.78 17.25
N ALA A 178 2.55 8.68 16.70
CA ALA A 178 2.94 10.07 16.47
C ALA A 178 3.27 10.80 17.79
N LEU A 179 2.44 10.63 18.82
CA LEU A 179 2.65 11.24 20.14
C LEU A 179 3.93 10.71 20.81
N CYS A 180 4.16 9.40 20.79
CA CYS A 180 5.37 8.80 21.34
C CYS A 180 6.64 9.30 20.65
N ASN A 181 6.61 9.41 19.31
CA ASN A 181 7.74 9.95 18.53
C ASN A 181 8.00 11.42 18.85
N GLN A 182 6.95 12.22 19.05
CA GLN A 182 7.08 13.61 19.45
C GLN A 182 7.69 13.74 20.86
N MET A 183 7.15 12.98 21.83
CA MET A 183 7.67 12.98 23.20
C MET A 183 9.14 12.56 23.28
N LEU A 184 9.54 11.56 22.48
CA LEU A 184 10.94 11.14 22.38
C LEU A 184 11.84 12.25 21.84
N ARG A 185 11.44 12.94 20.76
CA ARG A 185 12.21 14.06 20.21
C ARG A 185 12.39 15.18 21.23
N GLU A 186 11.31 15.57 21.91
CA GLU A 186 11.36 16.61 22.95
C GLU A 186 12.28 16.22 24.13
N ALA A 187 12.31 14.94 24.51
CA ALA A 187 13.21 14.46 25.55
C ALA A 187 14.68 14.51 25.11
N PHE A 188 15.00 14.14 23.86
CA PHE A 188 16.36 14.21 23.32
C PHE A 188 16.85 15.64 23.14
N ASP A 189 15.98 16.57 22.75
CA ASP A 189 16.35 17.99 22.62
C ASP A 189 16.66 18.64 23.97
N LYS A 190 16.04 18.17 25.07
CA LYS A 190 16.34 18.62 26.44
C LYS A 190 17.64 18.04 27.03
N LEU A 191 18.25 17.05 26.37
CA LEU A 191 19.51 16.43 26.78
C LEU A 191 20.74 17.04 26.09
N LYS A 192 20.55 18.01 25.19
CA LYS A 192 21.60 18.83 24.59
C LYS A 192 21.78 20.14 25.37
#